data_AF-A0A9D2JNU4-F1
#
_entry.id   AF-A0A9D2JNU4-F1
#
_cell.length_a   1.000
_cell.length_b   1.000
_cell.length_c   1.000
_cell.angle_alpha   90.00
_cell.angle_beta   90.00
_cell.angle_gamma   90.00
#
_symmetry.space_group_name_H-M   'P 1'
#
loop_
_entity.id
_entity.type
_entity.pdbx_description
1 polymer ?
#
loop_
_entity_poly.entity_id
_entity_poly.type
_entity_poly.pdbx_seq_one_letter_code
_entity_poly.pdbx_strand_id
1 'polypeptide(L)' 'MELTPREENEVRRRAAPSRQKQAEEFLKGGSPGVMQRYAPDAVPDPEEGWVESDETVQRLARWREEAIY' A
#
# COMPACT_ATOMS: atom_id res chain seq x y z
N MET A 1 25.84 -17.27 -22.02
CA MET A 1 24.42 -17.29 -22.41
C MET A 1 23.84 -16.01 -21.88
N GLU A 2 23.60 -15.03 -22.75
CA GLU A 2 23.03 -13.74 -22.31
C GLU A 2 21.55 -13.94 -22.03
N LEU A 3 21.10 -13.42 -20.89
CA LEU A 3 19.70 -13.46 -20.51
C LEU A 3 18.95 -12.42 -21.33
N THR A 4 17.75 -12.77 -21.78
CA THR A 4 16.87 -11.79 -22.41
C THR A 4 16.40 -10.78 -21.36
N PRO A 5 16.02 -9.55 -21.76
CA PRO A 5 15.53 -8.53 -20.82
C PRO A 5 14.35 -8.99 -19.96
N ARG A 6 13.53 -9.92 -20.47
CA ARG A 6 12.43 -10.55 -19.74
C ARG A 6 12.95 -11.48 -18.63
N GLU A 7 13.93 -12.32 -18.96
CA GLU A 7 14.54 -13.25 -18.01
C GLU A 7 15.32 -12.51 -16.92
N GLU A 8 16.02 -11.43 -17.27
CA GLU A 8 16.70 -10.56 -16.29
C GLU A 8 15.72 -9.93 -15.30
N ASN A 9 14.56 -9.47 -15.78
CA ASN A 9 13.52 -8.88 -14.93
C ASN A 9 12.94 -9.92 -13.96
N GLU A 10 12.71 -11.14 -14.43
CA GLU A 10 12.19 -12.22 -13.59
C GLU A 10 13.19 -12.65 -12.51
N VAL A 11 14.48 -12.74 -12.85
CA VAL A 11 15.57 -13.00 -11.88
C VAL A 11 15.65 -11.89 -10.84
N ARG A 12 15.58 -10.62 -11.26
CA ARG A 12 15.54 -9.46 -10.35
C ARG A 12 14.34 -9.49 -9.42
N ARG A 13 13.14 -9.78 -9.92
CA ARG A 13 11.93 -9.92 -9.09
C ARG A 13 12.04 -11.05 -8.08
N ARG A 14 12.68 -12.17 -8.42
CA ARG A 14 12.91 -13.27 -7.46
C ARG A 14 13.91 -12.85 -6.38
N ALA A 15 14.98 -12.18 -6.76
CA ALA A 15 16.02 -11.69 -5.86
C ALA A 15 15.62 -10.46 -5.01
N ALA A 16 14.57 -9.73 -5.41
CA ALA A 16 14.12 -8.55 -4.70
C ALA A 16 13.73 -8.87 -3.24
N PRO A 17 14.14 -8.06 -2.25
CA PRO A 17 13.64 -8.13 -0.89
C PRO A 17 12.10 -8.10 -0.82
N SER A 18 11.54 -8.81 0.17
CA SER A 18 10.08 -8.92 0.39
C SER A 18 9.36 -7.56 0.39
N ARG A 19 9.97 -6.54 0.99
CA ARG A 19 9.43 -5.16 1.02
C ARG A 19 9.30 -4.52 -0.37
N GLN A 20 10.24 -4.76 -1.28
CA GLN A 20 10.18 -4.20 -2.64
C GLN A 20 9.09 -4.89 -3.47
N LYS A 21 8.90 -6.20 -3.29
CA LYS A 21 7.79 -6.93 -3.93
C LYS A 21 6.44 -6.45 -3.42
N GLN A 22 6.30 -6.25 -2.12
CA GLN A 22 5.07 -5.72 -1.51
C GLN A 22 4.75 -4.30 -1.99
N ALA A 23 5.76 -3.44 -2.11
CA ALA A 23 5.59 -2.10 -2.67
C ALA A 23 5.16 -2.16 -4.15
N GLU A 24 5.76 -3.01 -4.97
CA GLU A 24 5.33 -3.22 -6.36
C GLU A 24 3.88 -3.72 -6.45
N GLU A 25 3.48 -4.68 -5.61
CA GLU A 25 2.10 -5.21 -5.59
C GLU A 25 1.09 -4.18 -5.09
N PHE A 26 1.45 -3.37 -4.09
CA PHE A 26 0.65 -2.24 -3.64
C PHE A 26 0.44 -1.21 -4.75
N LEU A 27 1.52 -0.82 -5.45
CA LEU A 27 1.44 0.14 -6.56
C LEU A 27 0.65 -0.39 -7.77
N LYS A 28 0.61 -1.72 -7.97
CA LYS A 28 -0.22 -2.37 -8.99
C LYS A 28 -1.67 -2.58 -8.55
N GLY A 29 -2.01 -2.25 -7.29
CA GLY A 29 -3.33 -2.50 -6.70
C GLY A 29 -3.62 -3.98 -6.41
N GLY A 30 -2.62 -4.87 -6.52
CA GLY A 30 -2.74 -6.30 -6.25
C GLY A 30 -2.62 -6.66 -4.76
N SER A 31 -2.05 -5.76 -3.96
CA SER A 31 -2.02 -5.87 -2.50
C SER A 31 -2.78 -4.71 -1.87
N PRO A 32 -3.61 -4.97 -0.86
CA PRO A 32 -4.16 -3.92 -0.03
C PRO A 32 -3.04 -3.15 0.66
N GLY A 33 -3.21 -1.84 0.81
CA GLY A 33 -2.34 -1.05 1.67
C GLY A 33 -2.43 -1.51 3.12
N VAL A 34 -1.45 -1.09 3.93
CA VAL A 34 -1.42 -1.35 5.39
C VAL A 34 -2.75 -0.98 6.06
N MET A 35 -3.48 -0.01 5.50
CA MET A 35 -4.77 0.46 5.98
C MET A 35 -5.86 -0.62 5.97
N GLN A 36 -5.87 -1.56 5.01
CA GLN A 36 -6.90 -2.60 4.98
C GLN A 36 -6.77 -3.60 6.14
N ARG A 37 -5.59 -3.68 6.77
CA ARG A 37 -5.43 -4.47 8.00
C ARG A 37 -6.21 -3.87 9.17
N TYR A 38 -6.39 -2.56 9.19
CA TYR A 38 -7.10 -1.84 10.24
C TYR A 38 -8.56 -1.54 9.87
N ALA A 39 -8.88 -1.56 8.57
CA ALA A 39 -10.22 -1.36 8.03
C ALA A 39 -10.51 -2.41 6.93
N PRO A 40 -10.88 -3.65 7.30
CA PRO A 40 -11.05 -4.76 6.35
C PRO A 40 -12.22 -4.53 5.37
N ASP A 41 -13.24 -3.77 5.79
CA ASP A 41 -14.43 -3.45 4.98
C ASP A 41 -14.27 -2.14 4.20
N ALA A 42 -13.15 -1.43 4.35
CA ALA A 42 -12.91 -0.23 3.58
C ALA A 42 -12.68 -0.60 2.10
N VAL A 43 -13.18 0.23 1.20
CA VAL A 43 -13.05 0.08 -0.25
C VAL A 43 -12.29 1.31 -0.76
N PRO A 44 -11.26 1.15 -1.59
CA PRO A 44 -10.55 2.29 -2.15
C PRO A 44 -11.47 3.07 -3.09
N ASP A 45 -11.30 4.39 -3.11
CA ASP A 45 -11.92 5.23 -4.12
C ASP A 45 -11.39 4.87 -5.52
N PRO A 46 -12.23 4.82 -6.57
CA PRO A 46 -11.79 4.45 -7.91
C PRO A 46 -10.80 5.43 -8.57
N GLU A 47 -10.84 6.71 -8.19
CA GLU A 47 -10.01 7.78 -8.76
C GLU A 47 -8.82 8.12 -7.86
N GLU A 48 -9.05 8.21 -6.55
CA GLU A 48 -8.04 8.65 -5.58
C GLU A 48 -7.36 7.48 -4.85
N GLY A 49 -7.94 6.27 -4.89
CA GLY A 49 -7.41 5.09 -4.22
C GLY A 49 -7.73 5.06 -2.72
N TRP A 50 -6.80 4.53 -1.91
CA TRP A 50 -6.95 4.47 -0.46
C TRP A 50 -6.66 5.84 0.18
N VAL A 51 -7.62 6.75 0.13
CA VAL A 51 -7.54 8.07 0.77
C VAL A 51 -8.48 8.12 1.97
N GLU A 52 -7.97 8.61 3.09
CA GLU A 52 -8.80 8.87 4.27
C GLU A 52 -9.72 10.05 3.99
N SER A 53 -11.02 9.88 4.25
CA SER A 53 -11.97 10.99 4.12
C SER A 53 -11.56 12.16 5.02
N ASP A 54 -11.90 13.39 4.60
CA ASP A 54 -11.69 14.60 5.42
C ASP A 54 -12.30 14.45 6.82
N GLU A 55 -13.43 13.76 6.93
CA GLU A 55 -14.07 13.43 8.22
C GLU A 55 -13.19 12.52 9.09
N THR A 56 -12.61 11.46 8.50
CA THR A 56 -11.67 10.59 9.23
C THR A 56 -10.46 11.37 9.71
N VAL A 57 -9.89 12.23 8.85
CA VAL A 57 -8.73 13.08 9.20
C VAL A 57 -9.08 14.01 10.36
N GLN A 58 -10.22 14.69 10.32
CA GLN A 58 -10.69 15.56 11.41
C GLN A 58 -10.92 14.79 12.71
N ARG A 59 -11.50 13.59 12.63
CA ARG A 59 -11.73 12.73 13.80
C ARG A 59 -10.41 12.29 14.44
N LEU A 60 -9.41 11.93 13.63
CA LEU A 60 -8.08 11.56 14.10
C LEU A 60 -7.33 12.77 14.70
N ALA A 61 -7.47 13.95 14.10
CA ALA A 61 -6.91 15.19 14.63
C ALA A 61 -7.50 15.50 16.02
N ARG A 62 -8.83 15.46 16.16
CA ARG A 62 -9.50 15.64 17.45
C ARG A 62 -9.08 14.58 18.48
N TRP A 63 -9.03 13.31 18.07
CA TRP A 63 -8.56 12.24 18.95
C TRP A 63 -7.14 12.51 19.47
N ARG A 64 -6.26 13.05 18.62
CA ARG A 64 -4.89 13.39 19.03
C ARG A 64 -4.83 14.56 20.00
N GLU A 65 -5.74 15.52 19.90
CA GLU A 65 -5.86 16.63 20.87
C GLU A 65 -6.39 16.16 22.23
N GLU A 66 -7.28 15.15 22.22
CA GLU A 66 -7.89 14.57 23.43
C GLU A 66 -7.07 13.44 24.06
N ALA A 67 -6.13 12.85 23.33
CA ALA A 67 -5.31 11.76 23.80
C ALA A 67 -4.34 12.23 24.90
N ILE A 68 -4.28 11.47 26.00
CA ILE A 68 -3.51 11.79 27.22
C ILE A 68 -2.00 11.51 27.04
N TYR A 69 -1.53 11.19 25.83
CA TYR A 69 -0.17 10.73 25.55
C TYR A 69 0.82 11.87 25.31
#